data_AF-A0A948BQH7-F1
#
_entry.id   AF-A0A948BQH7-F1
#
_cell.length_a   1.000
_cell.length_b   1.000
_cell.length_c   1.000
_cell.angle_alpha   90.00
_cell.angle_beta   90.00
_cell.angle_gamma   90.00
#
_symmetry.space_group_name_H-M   'P 1'
#
loop_
_entity.id
_entity.type
_entity.pdbx_description
1 polymer ?
#
loop_
_entity_poly.entity_id
_entity_poly.type
_entity_poly.pdbx_seq_one_letter_code
_entity_poly.pdbx_strand_id
1 'polypeptide(L)'
;MAKINTTTKQSKKEVLDEAVNFFTDNDWTVLSQGERSAVFQTQAPYPYGKLILGIGFVLLGIPLTFIVIGIPLIIIGIILLYKVRYRAFTGGNVNLTVKVSPLDESDLLGVVVSYPKEYRKVANNFIDSLDG
;
A
#
# COMPACT_ATOMS: atom_id res chain seq x y z
N MET A 1 7.11 10.20 -0.16
CA MET A 1 7.55 8.81 -0.46
C MET A 1 8.87 8.56 0.25
N ALA A 2 9.01 7.40 0.87
CA ALA A 2 10.28 6.94 1.44
C ALA A 2 11.08 6.21 0.36
N LYS A 3 12.40 6.04 0.58
CA LYS A 3 13.30 5.34 -0.35
C LYS A 3 14.18 4.38 0.42
N ILE A 4 14.46 3.22 -0.19
CA ILE A 4 15.51 2.29 0.26
C ILE A 4 16.47 2.11 -0.92
N ASN A 5 17.76 2.15 -0.64
CA ASN A 5 18.82 1.88 -1.59
C ASN A 5 19.47 0.56 -1.16
N THR A 6 19.61 -0.38 -2.09
CA THR A 6 20.41 -1.60 -1.91
C THR A 6 21.35 -1.80 -3.11
N THR A 7 22.27 -2.74 -3.00
CA THR A 7 23.16 -3.17 -4.08
C THR A 7 23.02 -4.66 -4.29
N THR A 8 22.87 -5.11 -5.53
CA THR A 8 22.80 -6.53 -5.86
C THR A 8 23.80 -6.90 -6.95
N LYS A 9 24.22 -8.18 -6.95
CA LYS A 9 25.05 -8.79 -8.00
C LYS A 9 24.22 -9.34 -9.17
N GLN A 10 22.90 -9.41 -9.01
CA GLN A 10 22.00 -9.89 -10.04
C GLN A 10 22.02 -8.94 -11.24
N SER A 11 21.79 -9.50 -12.43
CA SER A 11 21.69 -8.68 -13.63
C SER A 11 20.48 -7.77 -13.57
N LYS A 12 20.56 -6.64 -14.26
CA LYS A 12 19.49 -5.64 -14.34
C LYS A 12 18.14 -6.24 -14.76
N LYS A 13 18.16 -7.23 -15.66
CA LYS A 13 16.95 -7.89 -16.13
C LYS A 13 16.36 -8.79 -15.03
N GLU A 14 17.19 -9.58 -14.35
CA GLU A 14 16.75 -10.43 -13.23
C GLU A 14 16.11 -9.60 -12.13
N VAL A 15 16.71 -8.46 -11.76
CA VAL A 15 16.14 -7.58 -10.72
C VAL A 15 14.76 -7.02 -11.11
N LEU A 16 14.58 -6.67 -12.39
CA LEU A 16 13.29 -6.15 -12.85
C LEU A 16 12.25 -7.25 -12.99
N ASP A 17 12.63 -8.43 -13.47
CA ASP A 17 11.74 -9.59 -13.58
C ASP A 17 11.31 -10.08 -12.18
N GLU A 18 12.25 -10.13 -11.22
CA GLU A 18 11.97 -10.45 -9.82
C GLU A 18 11.07 -9.39 -9.17
N ALA A 19 11.30 -8.10 -9.44
CA ALA A 19 10.41 -7.04 -8.99
C ALA A 19 8.99 -7.24 -9.53
N VAL A 20 8.85 -7.55 -10.82
CA VAL A 20 7.54 -7.78 -11.43
C VAL A 20 6.83 -8.96 -10.76
N ASN A 21 7.50 -10.11 -10.64
CA ASN A 21 6.92 -11.30 -10.02
C ASN A 21 6.53 -11.04 -8.56
N PHE A 22 7.45 -10.49 -7.76
CA PHE A 22 7.23 -10.20 -6.35
C PHE A 22 6.06 -9.24 -6.13
N PHE A 23 6.01 -8.13 -6.87
CA PHE A 23 4.96 -7.13 -6.67
C PHE A 23 3.60 -7.60 -7.22
N THR A 24 3.58 -8.34 -8.32
CA THR A 24 2.34 -8.95 -8.84
C THR A 24 1.73 -9.97 -7.87
N ASP A 25 2.56 -10.79 -7.21
CA ASP A 25 2.10 -11.73 -6.17
C ASP A 25 1.56 -11.03 -4.91
N ASN A 26 1.89 -9.75 -4.72
CA ASN A 26 1.43 -8.93 -3.59
C ASN A 26 0.28 -7.97 -3.97
N ASP A 27 -0.50 -8.27 -5.00
CA ASP A 27 -1.63 -7.46 -5.49
C ASP A 27 -1.23 -6.06 -6.00
N TRP A 28 -0.03 -5.91 -6.57
CA TRP A 28 0.36 -4.70 -7.28
C TRP A 28 0.23 -4.89 -8.80
N THR A 29 -0.35 -3.88 -9.45
CA THR A 29 -0.45 -3.81 -10.91
C THR A 29 0.77 -3.08 -11.47
N VAL A 30 1.39 -3.65 -12.50
CA VAL A 30 2.48 -2.98 -13.24
C VAL A 30 1.89 -1.86 -14.09
N LEU A 31 2.24 -0.60 -13.81
CA LEU A 31 1.82 0.55 -14.62
C LEU A 31 2.75 0.79 -15.79
N SER A 32 4.06 0.68 -15.56
CA SER A 32 5.06 0.85 -16.60
C SER A 32 6.33 0.09 -16.26
N GLN A 33 6.92 -0.52 -17.28
CA GLN A 33 8.22 -1.17 -17.20
C GLN A 33 9.10 -0.54 -18.28
N GLY A 34 10.05 0.27 -17.84
CA GLY A 34 11.08 0.85 -18.69
C GLY A 34 12.38 0.05 -18.58
N GLU A 35 13.35 0.44 -19.38
CA GLU A 35 14.62 -0.28 -19.43
C GLU A 35 15.29 -0.35 -18.05
N ARG A 36 15.25 0.72 -17.23
CA ARG A 36 15.95 0.84 -15.93
C ARG A 36 15.01 1.02 -14.73
N SER A 37 13.70 0.91 -14.94
CA SER A 37 12.74 1.18 -13.86
C SER A 37 11.39 0.54 -14.10
N ALA A 38 10.75 0.08 -13.04
CA ALA A 38 9.37 -0.38 -13.07
C ALA A 38 8.53 0.43 -12.07
N VAL A 39 7.33 0.80 -12.48
CA VAL A 39 6.33 1.49 -11.66
C VAL A 39 5.17 0.55 -11.41
N PHE A 40 4.85 0.39 -10.13
CA PHE A 40 3.79 -0.47 -9.64
C PHE A 40 2.72 0.37 -8.96
N GLN A 41 1.48 -0.05 -9.04
CA GLN A 41 0.35 0.59 -8.41
C GLN A 41 -0.48 -0.42 -7.64
N THR A 42 -0.88 -0.04 -6.44
CA THR A 42 -1.86 -0.81 -5.66
C THR A 42 -2.85 0.13 -4.99
N GLN A 43 -3.92 -0.44 -4.45
CA GLN A 43 -4.90 0.30 -3.67
C GLN A 43 -4.35 0.53 -2.25
N ALA A 44 -4.52 1.71 -1.68
CA ALA A 44 -4.02 1.98 -0.32
C ALA A 44 -4.69 1.04 0.71
N PRO A 45 -3.96 0.51 1.71
CA PRO A 45 -4.52 -0.41 2.68
C PRO A 45 -5.44 0.39 3.59
N TYR A 46 -6.70 -0.02 3.68
CA TYR A 46 -7.68 0.70 4.46
C TYR A 46 -7.52 0.42 5.96
N PRO A 47 -7.54 1.43 6.85
CA PRO A 47 -7.54 1.20 8.28
C PRO A 47 -8.91 0.72 8.76
N TYR A 48 -9.22 -0.56 8.55
CA TYR A 48 -10.45 -1.22 9.01
C TYR A 48 -10.71 -1.05 10.51
N GLY A 49 -9.66 -0.87 11.32
CA GLY A 49 -9.77 -0.66 12.77
C GLY A 49 -10.60 0.57 13.17
N LYS A 50 -10.60 1.65 12.37
CA LYS A 50 -11.43 2.85 12.65
C LYS A 50 -12.90 2.62 12.34
N LEU A 51 -13.20 1.72 11.40
CA LEU A 51 -14.56 1.38 10.99
C LEU A 51 -15.23 0.50 12.06
N ILE A 52 -14.49 -0.46 12.61
CA ILE A 52 -14.95 -1.32 13.71
C ILE A 52 -15.24 -0.50 14.98
N LEU A 53 -14.38 0.46 15.33
CA LEU A 53 -14.61 1.35 16.48
C LEU A 53 -15.87 2.20 16.34
N GLY A 54 -16.16 2.69 15.12
CA GLY A 54 -17.38 3.44 14.83
C GLY A 54 -18.65 2.59 14.96
N ILE A 55 -18.61 1.35 14.47
CA ILE A 55 -19.73 0.41 14.59
C ILE A 55 -19.94 -0.02 16.05
N GLY A 56 -18.86 -0.29 16.78
CA GLY A 56 -18.92 -0.67 18.20
C GLY A 56 -19.58 0.40 19.06
N PHE A 57 -19.29 1.69 18.82
CA PHE A 57 -19.91 2.79 19.55
C PHE A 57 -21.42 2.93 19.26
N VAL A 58 -21.84 2.68 18.02
CA VAL A 58 -23.25 2.72 17.62
C VAL A 58 -24.03 1.53 18.19
N LEU A 59 -23.43 0.34 18.23
CA LEU A 59 -24.12 -0.87 18.73
C LEU A 59 -24.14 -0.97 20.27
N LEU A 60 -23.08 -0.55 20.95
CA LEU A 60 -22.99 -0.60 22.42
C LEU A 60 -23.65 0.61 23.11
N GLY A 61 -23.83 1.73 22.38
CA GLY A 61 -24.34 2.98 22.92
C GLY A 61 -25.86 3.14 22.89
N ILE A 62 -26.64 2.18 22.38
CA ILE A 62 -28.10 2.26 22.32
C ILE A 62 -28.71 1.36 23.39
N PRO A 63 -28.94 1.84 24.63
CA PRO A 63 -30.00 1.28 25.46
C PRO A 63 -31.33 1.55 24.74
N LEU A 64 -32.17 0.52 24.65
CA LEU A 64 -33.43 0.43 23.88
C LEU A 64 -34.49 1.54 24.13
N THR A 65 -34.19 2.59 24.89
CA THR A 65 -35.18 3.48 25.51
C THR A 65 -35.51 4.77 24.75
N PHE A 66 -34.92 5.08 23.59
CA PHE A 66 -35.18 6.35 22.90
C PHE A 66 -35.36 6.21 21.38
N ILE A 67 -36.52 5.72 20.94
CA ILE A 67 -36.90 5.65 19.52
C ILE A 67 -36.95 7.05 18.86
N VAL A 68 -37.16 8.12 19.63
CA VAL A 68 -37.25 9.51 19.11
C VAL A 68 -35.88 10.16 18.89
N ILE A 69 -34.86 9.82 19.71
CA ILE A 69 -33.49 10.39 19.62
C ILE A 69 -32.55 9.42 18.88
N GLY A 70 -32.86 8.13 18.87
CA GLY A 70 -32.04 7.10 18.21
C GLY A 70 -32.04 7.21 16.68
N ILE A 71 -33.15 7.60 16.05
CA ILE A 71 -33.25 7.72 14.59
C ILE A 71 -32.23 8.74 14.02
N PRO A 72 -32.13 9.99 14.52
CA PRO A 72 -31.11 10.92 14.03
C PRO A 72 -29.68 10.44 14.28
N LEU A 73 -29.40 9.74 15.39
CA LEU A 73 -28.09 9.14 15.65
C LEU A 73 -27.75 8.00 14.68
N ILE A 74 -28.73 7.16 14.33
CA ILE A 74 -28.58 6.11 13.31
C ILE A 74 -28.30 6.74 11.94
N ILE A 75 -29.00 7.82 11.57
CA ILE A 75 -28.77 8.54 10.32
C ILE A 75 -27.34 9.12 10.28
N ILE A 76 -26.88 9.75 11.37
CA ILE A 76 -25.51 10.26 11.48
C ILE A 76 -24.50 9.11 11.38
N GLY A 77 -24.77 7.97 12.02
CA GLY A 77 -23.97 6.76 11.93
C GLY A 77 -23.88 6.22 10.50
N ILE A 78 -25.00 6.15 9.77
CA ILE A 78 -25.06 5.73 8.36
C ILE A 78 -24.28 6.72 7.47
N ILE A 79 -24.41 8.03 7.69
CA ILE A 79 -23.66 9.05 6.94
C ILE A 79 -22.17 8.93 7.20
N LEU A 80 -21.76 8.70 8.45
CA LEU A 80 -20.36 8.45 8.79
C LEU A 80 -19.86 7.17 8.12
N LEU A 81 -20.61 6.07 8.17
CA LEU A 81 -20.27 4.82 7.48
C LEU A 81 -20.16 5.02 5.97
N TYR A 82 -21.07 5.77 5.35
CA TYR A 82 -21.01 6.11 3.92
C TYR A 82 -19.79 6.97 3.60
N LYS A 83 -19.47 7.98 4.41
CA LYS A 83 -18.31 8.87 4.17
C LYS A 83 -16.98 8.13 4.38
N VAL A 84 -16.94 7.25 5.38
CA VAL A 84 -15.80 6.40 5.72
C VAL A 84 -15.59 5.36 4.62
N ARG A 85 -16.66 4.71 4.13
CA ARG A 85 -16.64 3.82 2.97
C ARG A 85 -16.29 4.55 1.68
N TYR A 86 -16.79 5.77 1.47
CA TYR A 86 -16.48 6.55 0.29
C TYR A 86 -15.01 6.90 0.25
N ARG A 87 -14.41 7.36 1.37
CA ARG A 87 -12.95 7.54 1.49
C ARG A 87 -12.15 6.25 1.45
N ALA A 88 -12.75 5.10 1.78
CA ALA A 88 -12.14 3.78 1.62
C ALA A 88 -12.04 3.37 0.16
N PHE A 89 -13.12 3.59 -0.59
CA PHE A 89 -13.20 3.27 -2.01
C PHE A 89 -12.46 4.27 -2.89
N THR A 90 -12.42 5.54 -2.48
CA THR A 90 -11.56 6.58 -3.10
C THR A 90 -10.18 6.66 -2.45
N GLY A 91 -9.78 5.64 -1.68
CA GLY A 91 -8.41 5.49 -1.20
C GLY A 91 -7.49 5.51 -2.40
N GLY A 92 -6.82 6.64 -2.60
CA GLY A 92 -6.09 6.94 -3.82
C GLY A 92 -5.11 5.83 -4.16
N ASN A 93 -4.99 5.56 -5.45
CA ASN A 93 -4.00 4.62 -5.93
C ASN A 93 -2.61 5.10 -5.47
N VAL A 94 -1.84 4.18 -4.90
CA VAL A 94 -0.48 4.47 -4.48
C VAL A 94 0.49 3.85 -5.46
N ASN A 95 1.56 4.59 -5.76
CA ASN A 95 2.59 4.13 -6.68
C ASN A 95 3.87 3.78 -5.91
N LEU A 96 4.50 2.69 -6.32
CA LEU A 96 5.84 2.27 -5.93
C LEU A 96 6.70 2.27 -7.18
N THR A 97 7.96 2.66 -7.06
CA THR A 97 8.89 2.70 -8.19
C THR A 97 10.19 2.03 -7.82
N VAL A 98 10.56 1.01 -8.60
CA VAL A 98 11.87 0.36 -8.53
C VAL A 98 12.73 0.97 -9.64
N LYS A 99 13.91 1.46 -9.30
CA LYS A 99 14.90 1.96 -10.26
C LYS A 99 16.20 1.21 -10.09
N VAL A 100 16.84 0.88 -11.20
CA VAL A 100 18.13 0.18 -11.22
C VAL A 100 19.14 1.07 -11.94
N SER A 101 20.25 1.36 -11.25
CA SER A 101 21.35 2.18 -11.77
C SER A 101 22.67 1.41 -11.67
N PRO A 102 23.54 1.45 -12.69
CA PRO A 102 24.90 0.92 -12.56
C PRO A 102 25.66 1.72 -11.50
N LEU A 103 26.46 1.05 -10.66
CA LEU A 103 27.48 1.71 -9.85
C LEU A 103 28.79 1.77 -10.64
N ASP A 104 29.45 2.92 -10.61
CA ASP A 104 30.62 3.24 -11.42
C ASP A 104 31.87 2.35 -11.16
N GLU A 105 31.86 1.45 -10.15
CA GLU A 105 33.06 0.71 -9.73
C GLU A 105 32.92 -0.81 -9.48
N SER A 106 31.85 -1.51 -9.91
CA SER A 106 31.84 -3.00 -9.87
C SER A 106 30.69 -3.61 -10.67
N ASP A 107 30.67 -4.95 -10.81
CA ASP A 107 29.53 -5.78 -11.26
C ASP A 107 28.27 -5.67 -10.35
N LEU A 108 28.17 -4.61 -9.53
CA LEU A 108 27.07 -4.35 -8.63
C LEU A 108 26.11 -3.31 -9.23
N LEU A 109 24.82 -3.63 -9.15
CA LEU A 109 23.73 -2.74 -9.55
C LEU A 109 23.09 -2.13 -8.31
N GLY A 110 22.93 -0.81 -8.34
CA GLY A 110 22.25 -0.04 -7.31
C GLY A 110 20.74 -0.06 -7.56
N VAL A 111 19.98 -0.56 -6.59
CA VAL A 111 18.53 -0.66 -6.67
C VAL A 111 17.93 0.35 -5.70
N VAL A 112 17.10 1.25 -6.24
CA VAL A 112 16.39 2.28 -5.47
C VAL A 112 14.90 1.99 -5.54
N VAL A 113 14.32 1.63 -4.39
CA VAL A 113 12.89 1.38 -4.25
C VAL A 113 12.25 2.58 -3.56
N SER A 114 11.39 3.30 -4.28
CA SER A 114 10.58 4.41 -3.77
C SER A 114 9.18 3.92 -3.44
N TYR A 115 8.76 4.06 -2.19
CA TYR A 115 7.49 3.49 -1.70
C TYR A 115 6.71 4.47 -0.79
N PRO A 116 5.38 4.31 -0.67
CA PRO A 116 4.56 4.96 0.36
C PRO A 116 4.90 4.39 1.75
N LYS A 117 4.88 5.21 2.82
CA LYS A 117 5.38 4.81 4.15
C LYS A 117 4.68 3.56 4.71
N GLU A 118 3.41 3.38 4.34
CA GLU A 118 2.54 2.28 4.72
C GLU A 118 3.05 0.93 4.19
N TYR A 119 3.82 0.94 3.10
CA TYR A 119 4.34 -0.24 2.40
C TYR A 119 5.81 -0.53 2.68
N ARG A 120 6.36 0.02 3.77
CA ARG A 120 7.76 -0.22 4.18
C ARG A 120 8.08 -1.71 4.29
N LYS A 121 7.16 -2.51 4.85
CA LYS A 121 7.37 -3.96 5.02
C LYS A 121 7.49 -4.68 3.69
N VAL A 122 6.63 -4.36 2.73
CA VAL A 122 6.67 -4.95 1.37
C VAL A 122 7.97 -4.56 0.66
N ALA A 123 8.37 -3.28 0.76
CA ALA A 123 9.63 -2.82 0.19
C ALA A 123 10.84 -3.53 0.81
N ASN A 124 10.88 -3.70 2.14
CA ASN A 124 11.94 -4.45 2.81
C ASN A 124 11.98 -5.92 2.36
N ASN A 125 10.84 -6.61 2.34
CA ASN A 125 10.77 -8.01 1.91
C ASN A 125 11.29 -8.21 0.48
N PHE A 126 11.06 -7.24 -0.42
CA PHE A 126 11.62 -7.27 -1.76
C PHE A 126 13.14 -7.04 -1.77
N ILE A 127 13.66 -6.17 -0.92
CA ILE A 127 15.12 -6.04 -0.79
C ILE A 127 15.73 -7.33 -0.24
N ASP A 128 15.10 -7.93 0.77
CA ASP A 128 15.56 -9.20 1.33
C ASP A 128 15.56 -10.32 0.27
N SER A 129 14.58 -10.34 -0.65
CA SER A 129 14.56 -11.32 -1.75
C SER A 129 15.64 -11.09 -2.81
N LEU A 130 16.17 -9.87 -2.93
CA LEU A 130 17.29 -9.56 -3.83
C LEU A 130 18.66 -9.93 -3.24
N ASP A 131 18.76 -9.96 -1.91
CA ASP A 131 20.02 -10.23 -1.19
C ASP A 131 20.24 -11.74 -0.94
N GLY A 132 19.18 -12.55 -0.88
CA GLY A 132 19.25 -14.02 -0.78
C GLY A 132 19.48 -14.55 0.64
#